data_AF-A0A2E9VXK8-F1
#
_entry.id   AF-A0A2E9VXK8-F1
#
_cell.length_a   1.000
_cell.length_b   1.000
_cell.length_c   1.000
_cell.angle_alpha   90.00
_cell.angle_beta   90.00
_cell.angle_gamma   90.00
#
_symmetry.space_group_name_H-M   'P 1'
#
loop_
_entity.id
_entity.type
_entity.pdbx_description
1 polymer ?
#
loop_
_entity_poly.entity_id
_entity_poly.type
_entity_poly.pdbx_seq_one_letter_code
_entity_poly.pdbx_strand_id
1 'polypeptide(L)'
;MAGFFKSDLDIDSLTVSTDVEISGNLTVSGTTTTVSTTNTVVSDKLIELANGSTGSASGDAGIVIERGDDTNVFIGFDESEDKVTFATTSATGASTGDLSLTDAAIKTGAITSSGVVTATGFTIGSAAITETELEILDGATLSTAELNKLDGSTAGTVVASKAVTVDTNKDITGFRNVTLTGELDAGSLDISGDADIDGTLEADAITVGGTALNTVIAGVTVTNATNATNATNATNATNATNASHVLVTDNESANEENLITFVEDATSSTGNVGLEMDGNLTYNPSTGTLSSTEFSGGGAGITGLNGSNIGSGTINAARMA
;
A
#
# COMPACT_ATOMS: atom_id res chain seq x y z
N MET A 1 -87.91 49.86 18.65
CA MET A 1 -87.93 50.17 20.10
C MET A 1 -86.63 50.92 20.38
N ALA A 2 -86.71 52.21 20.72
CA ALA A 2 -85.53 53.06 20.92
C ALA A 2 -84.80 52.67 22.21
N GLY A 3 -83.47 52.72 22.19
CA GLY A 3 -82.56 52.18 23.22
C GLY A 3 -82.86 52.66 24.65
N PHE A 4 -83.02 51.67 25.54
CA PHE A 4 -83.39 51.82 26.95
C PHE A 4 -82.19 52.16 27.86
N PHE A 5 -80.96 52.04 27.38
CA PHE A 5 -79.74 52.43 28.09
C PHE A 5 -78.92 53.39 27.23
N LYS A 6 -78.62 54.58 27.75
CA LYS A 6 -77.98 55.67 27.00
C LYS A 6 -76.54 55.99 27.41
N SER A 7 -75.98 55.33 28.42
CA SER A 7 -74.54 55.44 28.68
C SER A 7 -73.96 54.24 29.39
N ASP A 8 -74.62 53.67 30.40
CA ASP A 8 -74.05 52.58 31.19
C ASP A 8 -75.12 51.55 31.60
N LEU A 9 -74.74 50.27 31.53
CA LEU A 9 -75.51 49.14 32.04
C LEU A 9 -74.74 48.57 33.24
N ASP A 10 -75.21 48.87 34.45
CA ASP A 10 -74.64 48.37 35.70
C ASP A 10 -75.50 47.21 36.22
N ILE A 11 -74.96 45.99 36.18
CA ILE A 11 -75.65 44.75 36.54
C ILE A 11 -74.68 43.77 37.22
N ASP A 12 -75.13 43.08 38.26
CA ASP A 12 -74.31 42.08 38.97
C ASP A 12 -74.01 40.84 38.11
N SER A 13 -74.94 40.45 37.23
CA SER A 13 -74.78 39.29 36.35
C SER A 13 -75.57 39.45 35.05
N LEU A 14 -74.99 39.03 33.93
CA LEU A 14 -75.65 38.96 32.62
C LEU A 14 -75.84 37.51 32.20
N THR A 15 -77.09 37.07 32.07
CA THR A 15 -77.44 35.77 31.49
C THR A 15 -78.25 35.99 30.22
N VAL A 16 -77.80 35.41 29.12
CA VAL A 16 -78.45 35.47 27.81
C VAL A 16 -78.76 34.05 27.33
N SER A 17 -79.96 33.82 26.82
CA SER A 17 -80.41 32.50 26.37
C SER A 17 -79.95 32.13 24.94
N THR A 18 -79.37 33.10 24.24
CA THR A 18 -78.91 33.01 22.84
C THR A 18 -77.59 33.76 22.70
N ASP A 19 -77.17 34.03 21.47
CA ASP A 19 -75.92 34.71 21.15
C ASP A 19 -75.88 36.16 21.65
N VAL A 20 -74.68 36.60 22.01
CA VAL A 20 -74.34 38.00 22.25
C VAL A 20 -73.41 38.45 21.14
N GLU A 21 -73.79 39.53 20.44
CA GLU A 21 -72.91 40.20 19.48
C GLU A 21 -72.26 41.42 20.15
N ILE A 22 -70.94 41.48 20.12
CA ILE A 22 -70.15 42.63 20.59
C ILE A 22 -69.48 43.23 19.35
N SER A 23 -70.00 44.36 18.87
CA SER A 23 -69.48 45.03 17.67
C SER A 23 -68.17 45.79 17.90
N GLY A 24 -67.74 45.94 19.16
CA GLY A 24 -66.49 46.56 19.57
C GLY A 24 -65.61 45.63 20.39
N ASN A 25 -64.65 46.21 21.13
CA ASN A 25 -63.74 45.44 21.97
C ASN A 25 -64.45 44.95 23.24
N LEU A 26 -64.15 43.72 23.65
CA LEU A 26 -64.45 43.24 25.00
C LEU A 26 -63.26 43.53 25.91
N THR A 27 -63.47 44.31 26.97
CA THR A 27 -62.49 44.50 28.04
C THR A 27 -62.98 43.79 29.29
N VAL A 28 -62.18 42.88 29.84
CA VAL A 28 -62.46 42.16 31.10
C VAL A 28 -61.46 42.67 32.14
N SER A 29 -61.95 43.28 33.22
CA SER A 29 -61.09 43.80 34.30
C SER A 29 -60.76 42.76 35.38
N GLY A 30 -61.42 41.60 35.35
CA GLY A 30 -61.08 40.46 36.20
C GLY A 30 -59.74 39.82 35.80
N THR A 31 -59.22 38.94 36.64
CA THR A 31 -57.92 38.27 36.40
C THR A 31 -58.00 37.09 35.45
N THR A 32 -59.20 36.66 35.06
CA THR A 32 -59.42 35.47 34.21
C THR A 32 -60.55 35.69 33.23
N THR A 33 -60.38 35.18 32.01
CA THR A 33 -61.46 34.97 31.04
C THR A 33 -61.54 33.47 30.77
N THR A 34 -62.69 32.86 31.03
CA THR A 34 -62.91 31.43 30.74
C THR A 34 -63.70 31.27 29.46
N VAL A 35 -63.15 30.55 28.49
CA VAL A 35 -63.82 30.22 27.23
C VAL A 35 -64.14 28.73 27.23
N SER A 36 -65.40 28.39 27.52
CA SER A 36 -65.88 27.00 27.53
C SER A 36 -66.64 26.71 26.24
N THR A 37 -65.91 26.35 25.19
CA THR A 37 -66.44 26.03 23.86
C THR A 37 -65.90 24.68 23.37
N THR A 38 -66.60 24.02 22.44
CA THR A 38 -66.05 22.84 21.77
C THR A 38 -64.85 23.19 20.89
N ASN A 39 -64.92 24.34 20.22
CA ASN A 39 -63.86 24.86 19.36
C ASN A 39 -63.71 26.36 19.59
N THR A 40 -62.47 26.84 19.52
CA THR A 40 -62.15 28.27 19.51
C THR A 40 -61.45 28.59 18.19
N VAL A 41 -61.98 29.55 17.43
CA VAL A 41 -61.35 30.03 16.19
C VAL A 41 -60.74 31.39 16.47
N VAL A 42 -59.42 31.47 16.38
CA VAL A 42 -58.67 32.73 16.48
C VAL A 42 -58.29 33.15 15.07
N SER A 43 -58.76 34.33 14.64
CA SER A 43 -58.43 34.86 13.31
C SER A 43 -57.12 35.67 13.29
N ASP A 44 -56.58 35.97 14.47
CA ASP A 44 -55.35 36.71 14.62
C ASP A 44 -54.14 35.92 14.14
N LYS A 45 -53.16 36.63 13.58
CA LYS A 45 -51.89 36.03 13.14
C LYS A 45 -50.95 35.72 14.31
N LEU A 46 -51.14 36.39 15.43
CA LEU A 46 -50.27 36.31 16.60
C LEU A 46 -51.12 36.08 17.84
N ILE A 47 -50.61 35.22 18.71
CA ILE A 47 -51.07 35.09 20.09
C ILE A 47 -49.89 35.53 20.94
N GLU A 48 -50.05 36.66 21.64
CA GLU A 48 -49.02 37.17 22.55
C GLU A 48 -49.25 36.57 23.94
N LEU A 49 -48.25 35.85 24.44
CA LEU A 49 -48.23 35.29 25.78
C LEU A 49 -47.36 36.17 26.68
N ALA A 50 -47.68 36.22 27.98
CA ALA A 50 -46.97 37.04 28.96
C ALA A 50 -46.86 38.54 28.60
N ASN A 51 -47.84 39.06 27.85
CA ASN A 51 -47.90 40.49 27.49
C ASN A 51 -47.87 41.38 28.74
N GLY A 52 -47.09 42.46 28.67
CA GLY A 52 -46.95 43.43 29.76
C GLY A 52 -45.98 43.02 30.87
N SER A 53 -45.25 41.91 30.71
CA SER A 53 -44.17 41.55 31.62
C SER A 53 -43.07 42.62 31.63
N THR A 54 -42.52 42.92 32.82
CA THR A 54 -41.44 43.91 33.02
C THR A 54 -40.36 43.34 33.94
N GLY A 55 -39.12 43.81 33.81
CA GLY A 55 -37.98 43.29 34.59
C GLY A 55 -37.20 42.21 33.83
N SER A 56 -36.47 41.36 34.58
CA SER A 56 -35.84 40.16 34.03
C SER A 56 -36.90 39.13 33.66
N ALA A 57 -36.69 38.40 32.57
CA ALA A 57 -37.58 37.30 32.20
C ALA A 57 -37.57 36.23 33.29
N SER A 58 -38.74 35.66 33.57
CA SER A 58 -38.95 34.67 34.62
C SER A 58 -40.20 33.87 34.36
N GLY A 59 -40.16 32.57 34.66
CA GLY A 59 -41.29 31.67 34.47
C GLY A 59 -41.56 31.33 33.02
N ASP A 60 -42.14 30.16 32.82
CA ASP A 60 -42.38 29.65 31.49
C ASP A 60 -43.67 30.22 30.90
N ALA A 61 -43.68 30.36 29.58
CA ALA A 61 -44.84 30.84 28.84
C ALA A 61 -45.17 29.86 27.72
N GLY A 62 -46.41 29.39 27.65
CA GLY A 62 -46.79 28.42 26.63
C GLY A 62 -48.23 27.95 26.71
N ILE A 63 -48.47 26.81 26.07
CA ILE A 63 -49.73 26.10 26.03
C ILE A 63 -49.56 24.80 26.82
N VAL A 64 -50.45 24.58 27.79
CA VAL A 64 -50.58 23.30 28.49
C VAL A 64 -51.74 22.52 27.89
N ILE A 65 -51.45 21.28 27.48
CA ILE A 65 -52.44 20.31 27.03
C ILE A 65 -52.68 19.33 28.18
N GLU A 66 -53.82 19.51 28.86
CA GLU A 66 -54.29 18.62 29.91
C GLU A 66 -54.66 17.25 29.34
N ARG A 67 -54.19 16.18 29.97
CA ARG A 67 -54.37 14.79 29.47
C ARG A 67 -55.04 13.85 30.47
N GLY A 68 -55.75 14.40 31.46
CA GLY A 68 -56.43 13.61 32.49
C GLY A 68 -55.43 13.07 33.51
N ASP A 69 -55.38 11.75 33.68
CA ASP A 69 -54.48 11.09 34.65
C ASP A 69 -53.04 10.90 34.12
N ASP A 70 -52.82 11.09 32.81
CA ASP A 70 -51.49 11.10 32.21
C ASP A 70 -50.77 12.43 32.48
N THR A 71 -49.43 12.45 32.37
CA THR A 71 -48.67 13.70 32.34
C THR A 71 -49.10 14.59 31.18
N ASN A 72 -49.31 15.87 31.50
CA ASN A 72 -49.67 16.92 30.55
C ASN A 72 -48.54 17.20 29.57
N VAL A 73 -48.86 17.87 28.47
CA VAL A 73 -47.87 18.32 27.49
C VAL A 73 -47.76 19.84 27.54
N PHE A 74 -46.53 20.33 27.52
CA PHE A 74 -46.20 21.74 27.39
C PHE A 74 -45.59 22.02 26.03
N ILE A 75 -46.05 23.10 25.39
CA ILE A 75 -45.45 23.67 24.19
C ILE A 75 -45.25 25.15 24.46
N GLY A 76 -44.00 25.59 24.61
CA GLY A 76 -43.73 26.97 24.99
C GLY A 76 -42.25 27.27 25.12
N PHE A 77 -41.97 28.40 25.76
CA PHE A 77 -40.62 28.82 26.11
C PHE A 77 -40.33 28.43 27.56
N ASP A 78 -39.26 27.67 27.76
CA ASP A 78 -38.68 27.33 29.06
C ASP A 78 -37.61 28.37 29.39
N GLU A 79 -37.89 29.18 30.41
CA GLU A 79 -37.04 30.31 30.76
C GLU A 79 -35.86 29.90 31.67
N SER A 80 -35.91 28.68 32.20
CA SER A 80 -34.79 28.10 32.94
C SER A 80 -33.70 27.53 32.03
N GLU A 81 -34.07 27.15 30.80
CA GLU A 81 -33.15 26.62 29.77
C GLU A 81 -32.89 27.58 28.59
N ASP A 82 -33.56 28.73 28.51
CA ASP A 82 -33.55 29.67 27.38
C ASP A 82 -33.94 29.01 26.04
N LYS A 83 -34.95 28.13 26.03
CA LYS A 83 -35.31 27.32 24.84
C LYS A 83 -36.81 27.25 24.58
N VAL A 84 -37.14 27.12 23.29
CA VAL A 84 -38.46 26.61 22.89
C VAL A 84 -38.49 25.11 23.17
N THR A 85 -39.44 24.68 23.98
CA THR A 85 -39.49 23.33 24.54
C THR A 85 -40.81 22.64 24.21
N PHE A 86 -40.70 21.39 23.78
CA PHE A 86 -41.79 20.44 23.69
C PHE A 86 -41.57 19.40 24.77
N ALA A 87 -42.37 19.45 25.83
CA ALA A 87 -42.12 18.66 27.03
C ALA A 87 -43.39 18.02 27.57
N THR A 88 -43.20 17.04 28.44
CA THR A 88 -44.20 16.58 29.39
C THR A 88 -44.04 17.32 30.71
N THR A 89 -45.15 17.51 31.43
CA THR A 89 -45.18 18.21 32.72
C THR A 89 -46.35 17.73 33.58
N SER A 90 -46.28 17.95 34.89
CA SER A 90 -47.44 17.85 35.79
C SER A 90 -48.14 19.19 36.01
N ALA A 91 -47.63 20.26 35.40
CA ALA A 91 -48.22 21.59 35.48
C ALA A 91 -49.62 21.61 34.84
N THR A 92 -50.47 22.50 35.34
CA THR A 92 -51.78 22.77 34.75
C THR A 92 -51.88 24.19 34.22
N GLY A 93 -52.98 24.53 33.55
CA GLY A 93 -53.25 25.93 33.15
C GLY A 93 -53.31 26.94 34.31
N ALA A 94 -53.34 26.49 35.57
CA ALA A 94 -53.24 27.33 36.76
C ALA A 94 -51.82 27.46 37.32
N SER A 95 -50.87 26.66 36.83
CA SER A 95 -49.47 26.71 37.24
C SER A 95 -48.78 27.98 36.71
N THR A 96 -47.79 28.47 37.46
CA THR A 96 -47.05 29.70 37.16
C THR A 96 -45.59 29.55 37.57
N GLY A 97 -44.70 30.41 37.04
CA GLY A 97 -43.27 30.36 37.31
C GLY A 97 -42.57 29.29 36.46
N ASP A 98 -41.40 28.84 36.89
CA ASP A 98 -40.62 27.83 36.18
C ASP A 98 -41.30 26.46 36.36
N LEU A 99 -41.69 25.83 35.26
CA LEU A 99 -42.37 24.55 35.28
C LEU A 99 -41.35 23.41 35.27
N SER A 100 -41.73 22.27 35.87
CA SER A 100 -40.94 21.05 35.73
C SER A 100 -41.22 20.44 34.36
N LEU A 101 -40.26 20.53 33.44
CA LEU A 101 -40.37 20.04 32.08
C LEU A 101 -39.49 18.81 31.87
N THR A 102 -39.95 17.88 31.03
CA THR A 102 -39.15 16.72 30.57
C THR A 102 -39.36 16.55 29.08
N ASP A 103 -38.26 16.54 28.30
CA ASP A 103 -38.28 16.46 26.84
C ASP A 103 -39.25 15.40 26.31
N ALA A 104 -40.10 15.81 25.38
CA ALA A 104 -41.07 14.95 24.72
C ALA A 104 -40.62 14.60 23.29
N ALA A 105 -40.97 13.41 22.84
CA ALA A 105 -40.74 13.01 21.45
C ALA A 105 -41.65 13.81 20.50
N ILE A 106 -41.07 14.33 19.41
CA ILE A 106 -41.79 15.05 18.35
C ILE A 106 -41.94 14.14 17.13
N LYS A 107 -43.18 13.89 16.69
CA LYS A 107 -43.45 13.22 15.41
C LYS A 107 -43.59 14.27 14.32
N THR A 108 -42.56 14.42 13.50
CA THR A 108 -42.52 15.39 12.40
C THR A 108 -42.03 14.75 11.10
N GLY A 109 -42.16 15.48 9.99
CA GLY A 109 -41.57 15.12 8.70
C GLY A 109 -40.10 15.52 8.64
N ALA A 110 -39.66 16.04 7.48
CA ALA A 110 -38.31 16.57 7.36
C ALA A 110 -38.10 17.80 8.25
N ILE A 111 -36.97 17.86 8.94
CA ILE A 111 -36.51 19.01 9.71
C ILE A 111 -35.38 19.67 8.92
N THR A 112 -35.46 20.99 8.71
CA THR A 112 -34.39 21.79 8.11
C THR A 112 -33.79 22.70 9.18
N SER A 113 -32.48 22.62 9.41
CA SER A 113 -31.72 23.53 10.27
C SER A 113 -30.71 24.30 9.44
N SER A 114 -30.63 25.62 9.64
CA SER A 114 -29.56 26.46 9.07
C SER A 114 -28.30 26.49 9.95
N GLY A 115 -28.39 26.02 11.19
CA GLY A 115 -27.30 25.91 12.14
C GLY A 115 -26.89 24.46 12.41
N VAL A 116 -25.91 24.31 13.30
CA VAL A 116 -25.46 22.99 13.78
C VAL A 116 -26.56 22.31 14.57
N VAL A 117 -26.81 21.04 14.28
CA VAL A 117 -27.66 20.17 15.09
C VAL A 117 -26.75 19.43 16.06
N THR A 118 -26.94 19.67 17.36
CA THR A 118 -26.21 18.96 18.41
C THR A 118 -27.12 17.87 18.96
N ALA A 119 -26.67 16.61 18.94
CA ALA A 119 -27.39 15.46 19.47
C ALA A 119 -26.39 14.42 19.97
N THR A 120 -26.76 13.65 20.99
CA THR A 120 -25.94 12.52 21.47
C THR A 120 -25.86 11.36 20.47
N GLY A 121 -26.76 11.34 19.50
CA GLY A 121 -26.74 10.43 18.36
C GLY A 121 -27.84 10.74 17.35
N PHE A 122 -27.68 10.23 16.13
CA PHE A 122 -28.68 10.30 15.08
C PHE A 122 -29.12 8.88 14.71
N THR A 123 -30.40 8.55 14.86
CA THR A 123 -30.91 7.23 14.45
C THR A 123 -31.44 7.32 13.01
N ILE A 124 -30.86 6.54 12.09
CA ILE A 124 -31.32 6.40 10.70
C ILE A 124 -31.93 5.02 10.52
N GLY A 125 -33.26 4.97 10.37
CA GLY A 125 -33.99 3.71 10.34
C GLY A 125 -33.91 3.00 11.69
N SER A 126 -33.25 1.84 11.72
CA SER A 126 -32.98 1.08 12.96
C SER A 126 -31.52 1.17 13.43
N ALA A 127 -30.64 1.86 12.70
CA ALA A 127 -29.24 2.02 13.05
C ALA A 127 -29.02 3.34 13.78
N ALA A 128 -28.37 3.29 14.94
CA ALA A 128 -27.89 4.48 15.63
C ALA A 128 -26.52 4.87 15.08
N ILE A 129 -26.32 6.14 14.77
CA ILE A 129 -25.03 6.75 14.52
C ILE A 129 -24.67 7.49 15.80
N THR A 130 -23.67 6.99 16.53
CA THR A 130 -23.19 7.59 17.78
C THR A 130 -22.25 8.76 17.51
N GLU A 131 -22.14 9.67 18.48
CA GLU A 131 -21.14 10.75 18.46
C GLU A 131 -19.73 10.18 18.24
N THR A 132 -19.35 9.10 18.94
CA THR A 132 -18.02 8.48 18.79
C THR A 132 -17.74 7.99 17.36
N GLU A 133 -18.75 7.45 16.66
CA GLU A 133 -18.58 7.02 15.27
C GLU A 133 -18.42 8.21 14.31
N LEU A 134 -19.09 9.33 14.58
CA LEU A 134 -18.91 10.58 13.82
C LEU A 134 -17.60 11.29 14.16
N GLU A 135 -17.14 11.21 15.41
CA GLU A 135 -15.87 11.80 15.87
C GLU A 135 -14.66 11.17 15.16
N ILE A 136 -14.75 9.88 14.79
CA ILE A 136 -13.72 9.22 13.97
C ILE A 136 -13.61 9.87 12.58
N LEU A 137 -14.70 10.48 12.08
CA LEU A 137 -14.74 11.24 10.84
C LEU A 137 -14.49 12.75 11.05
N ASP A 138 -14.17 13.20 12.28
CA ASP A 138 -13.91 14.61 12.56
C ASP A 138 -12.69 15.10 11.74
N GLY A 139 -12.87 16.24 11.08
CA GLY A 139 -11.89 16.83 10.16
C GLY A 139 -11.73 16.12 8.80
N ALA A 140 -12.42 15.00 8.55
CA ALA A 140 -12.35 14.31 7.27
C ALA A 140 -13.22 15.01 6.20
N THR A 141 -12.59 15.55 5.15
CA THR A 141 -13.31 16.04 3.96
C THR A 141 -13.43 14.91 2.95
N LEU A 142 -14.49 14.10 3.04
CA LEU A 142 -14.71 12.95 2.17
C LEU A 142 -15.85 13.20 1.17
N SER A 143 -15.58 12.93 -0.10
CA SER A 143 -16.59 12.85 -1.14
C SER A 143 -17.22 11.45 -1.20
N THR A 144 -18.41 11.35 -1.79
CA THR A 144 -19.03 10.04 -2.09
C THR A 144 -18.14 9.18 -3.00
N ALA A 145 -17.35 9.80 -3.89
CA ALA A 145 -16.42 9.08 -4.75
C ALA A 145 -15.27 8.43 -3.96
N GLU A 146 -14.78 9.07 -2.90
CA GLU A 146 -13.76 8.51 -2.01
C GLU A 146 -14.32 7.37 -1.16
N LEU A 147 -15.50 7.57 -0.55
CA LEU A 147 -16.19 6.52 0.21
C LEU A 147 -16.49 5.29 -0.67
N ASN A 148 -16.88 5.50 -1.92
CA ASN A 148 -17.14 4.42 -2.88
C ASN A 148 -15.88 3.61 -3.24
N LYS A 149 -14.66 4.09 -2.95
CA LYS A 149 -13.45 3.26 -3.09
C LYS A 149 -13.32 2.26 -1.94
N LEU A 150 -13.84 2.58 -0.76
CA LEU A 150 -13.85 1.68 0.40
C LEU A 150 -15.04 0.73 0.37
N ASP A 151 -16.20 1.18 -0.12
CA ASP A 151 -17.40 0.36 -0.27
C ASP A 151 -17.14 -0.86 -1.17
N GLY A 152 -17.42 -2.06 -0.64
CA GLY A 152 -17.17 -3.33 -1.32
C GLY A 152 -15.70 -3.75 -1.41
N SER A 153 -14.76 -3.02 -0.80
CA SER A 153 -13.41 -3.55 -0.58
C SER A 153 -13.45 -4.74 0.38
N THR A 154 -12.51 -5.66 0.26
CA THR A 154 -12.38 -6.82 1.15
C THR A 154 -10.96 -6.87 1.66
N ALA A 155 -10.81 -6.81 2.99
CA ALA A 155 -9.51 -6.87 3.65
C ALA A 155 -8.72 -8.12 3.23
N GLY A 156 -7.43 -7.96 2.97
CA GLY A 156 -6.53 -9.03 2.52
C GLY A 156 -6.57 -9.33 1.02
N THR A 157 -7.38 -8.61 0.24
CA THR A 157 -7.52 -8.85 -1.20
C THR A 157 -7.46 -7.56 -2.02
N VAL A 158 -7.09 -7.69 -3.30
CA VAL A 158 -7.17 -6.57 -4.26
C VAL A 158 -8.48 -6.65 -5.05
N VAL A 159 -9.37 -5.69 -4.83
CA VAL A 159 -10.59 -5.51 -5.63
C VAL A 159 -10.38 -4.40 -6.67
N ALA A 160 -10.77 -4.64 -7.91
CA ALA A 160 -10.58 -3.68 -8.99
C ALA A 160 -11.25 -2.33 -8.69
N SER A 161 -10.53 -1.24 -8.89
CA SER A 161 -11.01 0.15 -8.69
C SER A 161 -11.41 0.48 -7.23
N LYS A 162 -10.98 -0.31 -6.25
CA LYS A 162 -11.24 -0.09 -4.82
C LYS A 162 -9.94 0.18 -4.06
N ALA A 163 -10.08 0.64 -2.82
CA ALA A 163 -8.98 0.72 -1.87
C ALA A 163 -8.51 -0.71 -1.50
N VAL A 164 -7.22 -0.83 -1.23
CA VAL A 164 -6.60 -2.07 -0.73
C VAL A 164 -6.38 -1.90 0.77
N THR A 165 -6.94 -2.81 1.56
CA THR A 165 -6.82 -2.83 3.02
C THR A 165 -6.28 -4.17 3.47
N VAL A 166 -5.40 -4.15 4.46
CA VAL A 166 -4.76 -5.37 4.98
C VAL A 166 -5.73 -6.19 5.81
N ASP A 167 -5.55 -7.51 5.84
CA ASP A 167 -6.32 -8.38 6.72
C ASP A 167 -5.81 -8.36 8.18
N THR A 168 -6.35 -9.24 9.02
CA THR A 168 -5.96 -9.34 10.44
C THR A 168 -4.49 -9.72 10.64
N ASN A 169 -3.85 -10.30 9.62
CA ASN A 169 -2.44 -10.70 9.63
C ASN A 169 -1.54 -9.62 9.02
N LYS A 170 -2.13 -8.53 8.53
CA LYS A 170 -1.49 -7.46 7.75
C LYS A 170 -1.07 -7.90 6.36
N ASP A 171 -1.67 -8.96 5.84
CA ASP A 171 -1.36 -9.52 4.53
C ASP A 171 -2.26 -8.93 3.44
N ILE A 172 -1.79 -9.01 2.19
CA ILE A 172 -2.57 -8.74 0.97
C ILE A 172 -2.28 -9.83 -0.05
N THR A 173 -3.34 -10.35 -0.67
CA THR A 173 -3.28 -11.28 -1.80
C THR A 173 -3.93 -10.68 -3.05
N GLY A 174 -3.50 -11.13 -4.23
CA GLY A 174 -4.19 -10.81 -5.49
C GLY A 174 -3.69 -9.57 -6.24
N PHE A 175 -2.57 -8.95 -5.82
CA PHE A 175 -1.86 -8.06 -6.73
C PHE A 175 -1.47 -8.83 -8.00
N ARG A 176 -1.79 -8.28 -9.18
CA ARG A 176 -1.35 -8.84 -10.46
C ARG A 176 0.04 -8.34 -10.83
N ASN A 177 0.21 -7.02 -10.75
CA ASN A 177 1.45 -6.33 -11.03
C ASN A 177 1.71 -5.34 -9.90
N VAL A 178 2.95 -5.24 -9.45
CA VAL A 178 3.43 -4.22 -8.51
C VAL A 178 4.57 -3.50 -9.18
N THR A 179 4.44 -2.18 -9.36
CA THR A 179 5.48 -1.33 -9.95
C THR A 179 5.85 -0.25 -8.94
N LEU A 180 7.13 -0.17 -8.60
CA LEU A 180 7.69 0.78 -7.65
C LEU A 180 8.58 1.77 -8.40
N THR A 181 8.55 3.05 -8.03
CA THR A 181 9.48 4.06 -8.57
C THR A 181 10.79 4.12 -7.80
N GLY A 182 10.86 3.46 -6.65
CA GLY A 182 12.05 3.32 -5.81
C GLY A 182 12.39 1.85 -5.57
N GLU A 183 13.08 1.59 -4.47
CA GLU A 183 13.46 0.24 -4.04
C GLU A 183 12.33 -0.46 -3.25
N LEU A 184 12.32 -1.79 -3.32
CA LEU A 184 11.55 -2.62 -2.40
C LEU A 184 12.35 -2.83 -1.11
N ASP A 185 12.00 -2.11 -0.05
CA ASP A 185 12.54 -2.37 1.29
C ASP A 185 11.77 -3.52 1.94
N ALA A 186 12.33 -4.73 1.88
CA ALA A 186 11.76 -5.94 2.47
C ALA A 186 12.79 -6.62 3.37
N GLY A 187 12.41 -6.96 4.61
CA GLY A 187 13.28 -7.71 5.52
C GLY A 187 13.63 -9.12 5.00
N SER A 188 12.77 -9.69 4.17
CA SER A 188 13.01 -10.91 3.41
C SER A 188 12.11 -10.94 2.18
N LEU A 189 12.63 -11.47 1.08
CA LEU A 189 11.85 -11.73 -0.13
C LEU A 189 11.63 -13.25 -0.27
N ASP A 190 10.38 -13.67 -0.31
CA ASP A 190 9.99 -15.05 -0.57
C ASP A 190 9.38 -15.16 -1.97
N ILE A 191 9.98 -15.99 -2.81
CA ILE A 191 9.55 -16.24 -4.19
C ILE A 191 9.41 -17.76 -4.32
N SER A 192 8.18 -18.26 -4.45
CA SER A 192 7.94 -19.71 -4.52
C SER A 192 8.36 -20.35 -5.85
N GLY A 193 8.66 -19.54 -6.87
CA GLY A 193 9.13 -19.98 -8.18
C GLY A 193 10.49 -19.37 -8.53
N ASP A 194 10.82 -19.36 -9.82
CA ASP A 194 12.04 -18.73 -10.29
C ASP A 194 11.90 -17.20 -10.28
N ALA A 195 12.93 -16.52 -9.79
CA ALA A 195 13.02 -15.08 -9.89
C ALA A 195 13.42 -14.68 -11.32
N ASP A 196 12.61 -13.83 -11.96
CA ASP A 196 12.96 -13.19 -13.22
C ASP A 196 13.54 -11.79 -12.94
N ILE A 197 14.79 -11.57 -13.37
CA ILE A 197 15.50 -10.32 -13.22
C ILE A 197 15.82 -9.80 -14.63
N ASP A 198 15.05 -8.80 -15.08
CA ASP A 198 15.31 -8.13 -16.35
C ASP A 198 16.56 -7.24 -16.23
N GLY A 199 17.73 -7.86 -16.39
CA GLY A 199 19.03 -7.20 -16.29
C GLY A 199 20.04 -7.99 -15.47
N THR A 200 20.84 -7.29 -14.68
CA THR A 200 21.89 -7.86 -13.83
C THR A 200 21.47 -7.79 -12.37
N LEU A 201 21.66 -8.90 -11.64
CA LEU A 201 21.57 -8.89 -10.19
C LEU A 201 22.83 -8.25 -9.59
N GLU A 202 22.68 -7.10 -8.95
CA GLU A 202 23.70 -6.50 -8.08
C GLU A 202 23.42 -6.93 -6.64
N ALA A 203 24.38 -7.59 -6.00
CA ALA A 203 24.21 -8.09 -4.65
C ALA A 203 25.56 -8.07 -3.93
N ASP A 204 25.57 -7.57 -2.70
CA ASP A 204 26.77 -7.58 -1.85
C ASP A 204 27.29 -9.00 -1.61
N ALA A 205 26.37 -9.96 -1.47
CA ALA A 205 26.67 -11.38 -1.35
C ALA A 205 25.54 -12.25 -1.90
N ILE A 206 25.89 -13.31 -2.64
CA ILE A 206 24.96 -14.35 -3.06
C ILE A 206 25.32 -15.65 -2.34
N THR A 207 24.32 -16.27 -1.70
CA THR A 207 24.47 -17.59 -1.05
C THR A 207 23.39 -18.56 -1.56
N VAL A 208 23.70 -19.85 -1.58
CA VAL A 208 22.76 -20.92 -1.89
C VAL A 208 22.71 -21.86 -0.68
N GLY A 209 21.55 -21.97 -0.04
CA GLY A 209 21.41 -22.75 1.20
C GLY A 209 22.35 -22.29 2.32
N GLY A 210 22.64 -20.98 2.39
CA GLY A 210 23.59 -20.40 3.36
C GLY A 210 25.08 -20.53 3.01
N THR A 211 25.43 -21.15 1.88
CA THR A 211 26.83 -21.26 1.41
C THR A 211 27.11 -20.21 0.33
N ALA A 212 28.24 -19.49 0.42
CA ALA A 212 28.62 -18.49 -0.59
C ALA A 212 28.67 -19.10 -2.00
N LEU A 213 28.14 -18.37 -2.99
CA LEU A 213 28.00 -18.87 -4.37
C LEU A 213 29.34 -19.34 -4.95
N ASN A 214 30.43 -18.62 -4.65
CA ASN A 214 31.78 -18.99 -5.11
C ASN A 214 32.23 -20.38 -4.65
N THR A 215 31.71 -20.86 -3.51
CA THR A 215 31.99 -22.19 -2.96
C THR A 215 31.06 -23.22 -3.58
N VAL A 216 29.81 -22.86 -3.83
CA VAL A 216 28.82 -23.75 -4.46
C VAL A 216 29.23 -24.09 -5.90
N ILE A 217 29.72 -23.11 -6.65
CA ILE A 217 30.19 -23.31 -8.03
C ILE A 217 31.64 -23.83 -8.10
N ALA A 218 32.34 -23.92 -6.96
CA ALA A 218 33.69 -24.46 -6.94
C ALA A 218 33.65 -25.96 -7.31
N GLY A 219 34.34 -26.32 -8.40
CA GLY A 219 34.36 -27.71 -8.90
C GLY A 219 33.16 -28.09 -9.79
N VAL A 220 32.23 -27.18 -10.03
CA VAL A 220 31.19 -27.33 -11.06
C VAL A 220 31.71 -26.73 -12.37
N THR A 221 31.44 -27.40 -13.49
CA THR A 221 31.74 -26.84 -14.81
C THR A 221 30.83 -25.65 -15.09
N VAL A 222 31.39 -24.45 -15.12
CA VAL A 222 30.71 -23.23 -15.60
C VAL A 222 31.07 -23.03 -17.07
N THR A 223 30.21 -23.51 -17.97
CA THR A 223 30.47 -23.58 -19.43
C THR A 223 30.81 -22.23 -20.08
N ASN A 224 30.37 -21.11 -19.49
CA ASN A 224 30.57 -19.76 -20.01
C ASN A 224 31.40 -18.86 -19.09
N ALA A 225 32.25 -19.44 -18.24
CA ALA A 225 33.19 -18.65 -17.45
C ALA A 225 34.33 -18.10 -18.33
N THR A 226 34.18 -16.87 -18.83
CA THR A 226 35.16 -16.24 -19.75
C THR A 226 36.50 -15.92 -19.07
N ASN A 227 36.52 -15.68 -17.75
CA ASN A 227 37.71 -15.24 -17.00
C ASN A 227 38.01 -16.13 -15.77
N ALA A 228 38.24 -17.43 -15.98
CA ALA A 228 38.69 -18.31 -14.91
C ALA A 228 40.20 -18.14 -14.65
N THR A 229 40.58 -17.33 -13.65
CA THR A 229 42.00 -17.05 -13.33
C THR A 229 42.76 -18.28 -12.82
N ASN A 230 42.08 -19.23 -12.15
CA ASN A 230 42.67 -20.42 -11.55
C ASN A 230 41.93 -21.70 -11.99
N ALA A 231 41.91 -21.99 -13.29
CA ALA A 231 41.37 -23.26 -13.76
C ALA A 231 42.34 -24.41 -13.42
N THR A 232 41.93 -25.34 -12.54
CA THR A 232 42.74 -26.53 -12.21
C THR A 232 42.98 -27.41 -13.43
N ASN A 233 41.96 -27.56 -14.30
CA ASN A 233 42.04 -28.29 -15.56
C ASN A 233 41.43 -27.42 -16.66
N ALA A 234 42.22 -27.08 -17.68
CA ALA A 234 41.71 -26.46 -18.91
C ALA A 234 41.70 -27.52 -20.02
N THR A 235 40.52 -27.96 -20.46
CA THR A 235 40.41 -28.92 -21.56
C THR A 235 40.97 -28.37 -22.87
N ASN A 236 40.74 -27.07 -23.14
CA ASN A 236 41.29 -26.35 -24.27
C ASN A 236 41.88 -25.03 -23.76
N ALA A 237 43.21 -24.94 -23.63
CA ALA A 237 43.88 -23.67 -23.39
C ALA A 237 44.19 -23.02 -24.74
N THR A 238 43.52 -21.92 -25.09
CA THR A 238 43.85 -21.16 -26.32
C THR A 238 45.28 -20.62 -26.25
N ASN A 239 45.69 -20.11 -25.08
CA ASN A 239 47.05 -19.67 -24.81
C ASN A 239 47.51 -20.25 -23.46
N ALA A 240 48.55 -21.08 -23.44
CA ALA A 240 49.24 -21.47 -22.21
C ALA A 240 50.32 -20.43 -21.91
N THR A 241 49.94 -19.30 -21.31
CA THR A 241 50.89 -18.18 -21.06
C THR A 241 52.13 -18.69 -20.31
N ASN A 242 51.98 -19.39 -19.17
CA ASN A 242 53.10 -19.94 -18.42
C ASN A 242 52.91 -21.45 -18.17
N ALA A 243 53.53 -22.32 -18.97
CA ALA A 243 53.59 -23.75 -18.68
C ALA A 243 54.91 -24.07 -17.97
N SER A 244 54.86 -24.47 -16.69
CA SER A 244 56.06 -24.96 -15.98
C SER A 244 56.48 -26.35 -16.45
N HIS A 245 55.52 -27.15 -16.91
CA HIS A 245 55.73 -28.49 -17.47
C HIS A 245 54.76 -28.68 -18.64
N VAL A 246 55.25 -29.30 -19.71
CA VAL A 246 54.43 -29.80 -20.82
C VAL A 246 54.32 -31.31 -20.63
N LEU A 247 53.11 -31.85 -20.72
CA LEU A 247 52.93 -33.30 -20.74
C LEU A 247 53.47 -33.84 -22.06
N VAL A 248 54.47 -34.71 -21.96
CA VAL A 248 55.00 -35.47 -23.10
C VAL A 248 54.65 -36.93 -22.86
N THR A 249 54.06 -37.57 -23.87
CA THR A 249 53.82 -39.01 -23.85
C THR A 249 54.99 -39.69 -24.53
N ASP A 250 55.58 -40.66 -23.84
CA ASP A 250 56.63 -41.53 -24.37
C ASP A 250 56.12 -42.26 -25.63
N ASN A 251 56.93 -42.29 -26.69
CA ASN A 251 56.63 -42.99 -27.93
C ASN A 251 57.90 -43.66 -28.42
N GLU A 252 58.11 -44.93 -28.06
CA GLU A 252 59.36 -45.65 -28.31
C GLU A 252 59.19 -46.70 -29.42
N SER A 253 57.99 -46.84 -29.97
CA SER A 253 57.62 -48.04 -30.74
C SER A 253 56.96 -47.75 -32.09
N ALA A 254 56.41 -46.55 -32.31
CA ALA A 254 55.81 -46.23 -33.59
C ALA A 254 56.89 -46.06 -34.68
N ASN A 255 56.67 -46.66 -35.85
CA ASN A 255 57.51 -46.39 -37.01
C ASN A 255 56.93 -45.20 -37.79
N GLU A 256 57.26 -44.01 -37.33
CA GLU A 256 56.83 -42.74 -37.88
C GLU A 256 57.95 -41.71 -37.75
N GLU A 257 57.88 -40.62 -38.51
CA GLU A 257 58.84 -39.52 -38.45
C GLU A 257 58.27 -38.40 -37.58
N ASN A 258 58.62 -38.39 -36.29
CA ASN A 258 58.16 -37.37 -35.36
C ASN A 258 58.95 -36.07 -35.56
N LEU A 259 58.24 -34.96 -35.67
CA LEU A 259 58.85 -33.64 -35.78
C LEU A 259 59.48 -33.22 -34.45
N ILE A 260 60.62 -32.53 -34.52
CA ILE A 260 61.29 -31.97 -33.35
C ILE A 260 60.88 -30.51 -33.17
N THR A 261 60.46 -30.15 -31.97
CA THR A 261 60.09 -28.77 -31.63
C THR A 261 61.30 -27.95 -31.18
N PHE A 262 61.28 -26.67 -31.51
CA PHE A 262 62.25 -25.65 -31.11
C PHE A 262 61.52 -24.34 -30.78
N VAL A 263 62.25 -23.37 -30.24
CA VAL A 263 61.71 -22.04 -29.93
C VAL A 263 61.44 -21.28 -31.24
N GLU A 264 60.24 -20.72 -31.39
CA GLU A 264 59.86 -19.89 -32.54
C GLU A 264 60.80 -18.68 -32.70
N ASP A 265 60.99 -18.23 -33.94
CA ASP A 265 61.77 -17.03 -34.31
C ASP A 265 63.23 -16.99 -33.81
N ALA A 266 63.75 -18.11 -33.29
CA ALA A 266 65.10 -18.24 -32.72
C ALA A 266 65.43 -17.13 -31.69
N THR A 267 64.45 -16.70 -30.89
CA THR A 267 64.68 -15.64 -29.90
C THR A 267 65.67 -16.07 -28.82
N SER A 268 66.44 -15.10 -28.31
CA SER A 268 67.44 -15.27 -27.26
C SER A 268 67.04 -14.63 -25.93
N SER A 269 65.84 -14.05 -25.84
CA SER A 269 65.30 -13.45 -24.62
C SER A 269 64.56 -14.48 -23.76
N THR A 270 64.60 -14.28 -22.44
CA THR A 270 63.75 -15.03 -21.50
C THR A 270 62.32 -14.52 -21.58
N GLY A 271 61.35 -15.39 -21.84
CA GLY A 271 59.93 -15.02 -21.91
C GLY A 271 59.07 -16.16 -22.44
N ASN A 272 57.79 -15.87 -22.67
CA ASN A 272 56.83 -16.83 -23.21
C ASN A 272 56.95 -16.79 -24.73
N VAL A 273 57.38 -17.91 -25.31
CA VAL A 273 57.71 -18.05 -26.73
C VAL A 273 57.03 -19.31 -27.23
N GLY A 274 56.49 -19.26 -28.44
CA GLY A 274 55.88 -20.40 -29.11
C GLY A 274 56.90 -21.50 -29.45
N LEU A 275 56.35 -22.68 -29.75
CA LEU A 275 57.10 -23.81 -30.27
C LEU A 275 56.88 -23.90 -31.78
N GLU A 276 57.96 -24.04 -32.54
CA GLU A 276 57.94 -24.26 -33.98
C GLU A 276 58.62 -25.60 -34.31
N MET A 277 58.40 -26.09 -35.53
CA MET A 277 58.99 -27.32 -36.05
C MET A 277 59.30 -27.16 -37.53
N ASP A 278 60.36 -27.82 -38.01
CA ASP A 278 60.72 -27.87 -39.42
C ASP A 278 60.38 -29.26 -39.97
N GLY A 279 59.67 -29.29 -41.11
CA GLY A 279 59.22 -30.53 -41.74
C GLY A 279 60.37 -31.46 -42.18
N ASN A 280 61.59 -30.94 -42.25
CA ASN A 280 62.77 -31.69 -42.69
C ASN A 280 63.65 -32.20 -41.54
N LEU A 281 63.29 -31.95 -40.27
CA LEU A 281 64.01 -32.46 -39.10
C LEU A 281 63.10 -33.39 -38.28
N THR A 282 63.39 -34.70 -38.34
CA THR A 282 62.53 -35.73 -37.74
C THR A 282 63.31 -36.75 -36.93
N TYR A 283 62.65 -37.31 -35.92
CA TYR A 283 63.10 -38.45 -35.14
C TYR A 283 62.16 -39.64 -35.35
N ASN A 284 62.71 -40.80 -35.68
CA ASN A 284 61.96 -42.04 -35.79
C ASN A 284 62.12 -42.89 -34.54
N PRO A 285 61.08 -43.01 -33.69
CA PRO A 285 61.23 -43.67 -32.40
C PRO A 285 61.45 -45.18 -32.48
N SER A 286 60.86 -45.86 -33.46
CA SER A 286 61.07 -47.31 -33.63
C SER A 286 62.51 -47.69 -34.00
N THR A 287 63.27 -46.76 -34.58
CA THR A 287 64.64 -47.01 -35.04
C THR A 287 65.69 -46.20 -34.30
N GLY A 288 65.28 -45.20 -33.51
CA GLY A 288 66.19 -44.24 -32.88
C GLY A 288 66.90 -43.31 -33.86
N THR A 289 66.38 -43.17 -35.10
CA THR A 289 67.05 -42.42 -36.16
C THR A 289 66.68 -40.94 -36.13
N LEU A 290 67.66 -40.05 -36.26
CA LEU A 290 67.46 -38.62 -36.50
C LEU A 290 67.74 -38.30 -37.98
N SER A 291 66.79 -37.68 -38.66
CA SER A 291 66.88 -37.33 -40.09
C SER A 291 66.87 -35.82 -40.29
N SER A 292 67.75 -35.33 -41.16
CA SER A 292 67.80 -33.93 -41.59
C SER A 292 68.31 -33.82 -43.02
N THR A 293 68.05 -32.69 -43.69
CA THR A 293 68.59 -32.39 -45.03
C THR A 293 70.12 -32.26 -45.01
N GLU A 294 70.64 -31.55 -44.00
CA GLU A 294 72.08 -31.33 -43.84
C GLU A 294 72.41 -31.16 -42.36
N PHE A 295 73.54 -31.75 -41.95
CA PHE A 295 74.12 -31.53 -40.63
C PHE A 295 75.37 -30.65 -40.78
N SER A 296 75.34 -29.45 -40.18
CA SER A 296 76.48 -28.53 -40.17
C SER A 296 77.07 -28.43 -38.77
N GLY A 297 78.35 -28.80 -38.61
CA GLY A 297 79.05 -28.79 -37.32
C GLY A 297 80.29 -29.69 -37.29
N GLY A 298 80.98 -29.72 -36.14
CA GLY A 298 82.15 -30.59 -35.95
C GLY A 298 81.78 -32.06 -35.79
N GLY A 299 81.99 -32.89 -36.81
CA GLY A 299 81.64 -34.32 -36.80
C GLY A 299 82.58 -35.26 -36.01
N ALA A 300 83.49 -34.74 -35.18
CA ALA A 300 84.50 -35.55 -34.48
C ALA A 300 83.90 -36.55 -33.48
N GLY A 301 82.70 -36.27 -32.95
CA GLY A 301 81.98 -37.13 -32.00
C GLY A 301 81.07 -38.18 -32.64
N ILE A 302 80.90 -38.18 -33.97
CA ILE A 302 80.08 -39.20 -34.66
C ILE A 302 80.95 -40.44 -34.88
N THR A 303 80.72 -41.47 -34.07
CA THR A 303 81.47 -42.74 -34.10
C THR A 303 80.68 -43.84 -34.80
N GLY A 304 81.37 -44.88 -35.31
CA GLY A 304 80.70 -46.01 -36.00
C GLY A 304 80.43 -45.77 -37.50
N LEU A 305 80.83 -44.61 -38.04
CA LEU A 305 80.90 -44.39 -39.48
C LEU A 305 82.11 -45.14 -40.04
N ASN A 306 81.92 -46.30 -40.66
CA ASN A 306 82.97 -46.95 -41.43
C ASN A 306 82.84 -46.59 -42.93
N GLY A 307 83.89 -46.83 -43.72
CA GLY A 307 83.88 -46.52 -45.16
C GLY A 307 82.76 -47.21 -45.96
N SER A 308 82.17 -48.29 -45.43
CA SER A 308 81.01 -48.96 -46.05
C SER A 308 79.66 -48.33 -45.70
N ASN A 309 79.60 -47.48 -44.67
CA ASN A 309 78.37 -46.75 -44.30
C ASN A 309 78.23 -45.40 -45.01
N ILE A 310 79.24 -44.95 -45.75
CA ILE A 310 79.24 -43.68 -46.49
C ILE A 310 79.07 -43.98 -47.98
N GLY A 311 77.86 -43.80 -48.51
CA GLY A 311 77.53 -44.14 -49.90
C GLY A 311 78.08 -43.15 -50.95
N SER A 312 78.36 -41.90 -50.56
CA SER A 312 78.91 -40.84 -51.42
C SER A 312 79.38 -39.64 -50.57
N GLY A 313 80.16 -38.71 -51.15
CA GLY A 313 80.63 -37.49 -50.48
C GLY A 313 82.15 -37.31 -50.48
N THR A 314 82.64 -36.26 -49.83
CA THR A 314 84.09 -35.99 -49.69
C THR A 314 84.48 -36.09 -48.22
N ILE A 315 85.38 -37.03 -47.90
CA ILE A 315 85.99 -37.17 -46.58
C ILE A 315 87.36 -36.50 -46.63
N ASN A 316 87.70 -35.67 -45.64
CA ASN A 316 89.06 -35.14 -45.55
C ASN A 316 90.05 -36.31 -45.43
N ALA A 317 91.07 -36.36 -46.29
CA ALA A 317 92.06 -37.44 -46.34
C ALA A 317 92.71 -37.74 -44.98
N ALA A 318 92.83 -36.75 -44.09
CA ALA A 318 93.36 -36.93 -42.73
C ALA A 318 92.44 -37.76 -41.79
N ARG A 319 91.19 -38.03 -42.18
CA ARG A 319 90.22 -38.86 -41.44
C ARG A 319 90.00 -40.24 -42.07
N MET A 320 90.69 -40.57 -43.16
CA MET A 320 90.72 -41.89 -43.77
C MET A 320 91.97 -42.62 -43.24
N ALA A 321 91.88 -43.20 -42.05
CA ALA A 321 92.92 -44.03 -41.46
C ALA A 321 92.45 -45.48 -41.34
#